data_AF-A0A1V4VIR9-F1
#
_entry.id   AF-A0A1V4VIR9-F1
#
_cell.length_a   1.000
_cell.length_b   1.000
_cell.length_c   1.000
_cell.angle_alpha   90.00
_cell.angle_beta   90.00
_cell.angle_gamma   90.00
#
_symmetry.space_group_name_H-M   'P 1'
#
loop_
_entity.id
_entity.type
_entity.pdbx_description
1 polymer ?
#
loop_
_entity_poly.entity_id
_entity_poly.type
_entity_poly.pdbx_seq_one_letter_code
_entity_poly.pdbx_strand_id
1 'polypeptide(L)'
;MDRYFNAFKKYRGKLLGLKNVVGVGIGYKNAGGNDTGGPAYIVYVEKKVHTSNLARSHIVPRRIDGLDTDVVEIGTVRMLDVRTSRERPCQPGVSIGHYQSTAGTLGAVVRDKRTNELMVLSNNHVLANGSSVQEARAKTGDPILQPGGCDTAWKGKWDFICK
;
A
#
# COMPACT_ATOMS: atom_id res chain seq x y z
N MET A 1 16.46 1.14 -16.34
CA MET A 1 16.22 0.80 -14.93
C MET A 1 17.35 -0.04 -14.33
N ASP A 2 18.01 -0.90 -15.10
CA ASP A 2 19.02 -1.87 -14.60
C ASP A 2 20.24 -1.24 -13.90
N ARG A 3 20.70 -0.08 -14.39
CA ARG A 3 21.78 0.70 -13.74
C ARG A 3 21.41 1.09 -12.30
N TYR A 4 20.15 1.46 -12.05
CA TYR A 4 19.69 1.86 -10.71
C TYR A 4 19.57 0.67 -9.77
N PHE A 5 19.23 -0.52 -10.28
CA PHE A 5 19.14 -1.75 -9.50
C PHE A 5 20.50 -2.23 -8.99
N ASN A 6 21.56 -2.11 -9.78
CA ASN A 6 22.90 -2.49 -9.32
C ASN A 6 23.40 -1.58 -8.20
N ALA A 7 23.23 -0.27 -8.35
CA ALA A 7 23.54 0.69 -7.28
C ALA A 7 22.63 0.50 -6.06
N PHE A 8 21.34 0.18 -6.25
CA PHE A 8 20.43 -0.17 -5.17
C PHE A 8 20.94 -1.36 -4.35
N LYS A 9 21.36 -2.46 -4.99
CA LYS A 9 21.92 -3.62 -4.29
C LYS A 9 23.12 -3.25 -3.42
N LYS A 10 23.97 -2.34 -3.90
CA LYS A 10 25.15 -1.85 -3.16
C LYS A 10 24.77 -1.03 -1.92
N TYR A 11 23.79 -0.13 -2.01
CA TYR A 11 23.47 0.80 -0.91
C TYR A 11 22.32 0.35 -0.01
N ARG A 12 21.51 -0.61 -0.42
CA ARG A 12 20.34 -1.11 0.32
C ARG A 12 20.68 -1.45 1.77
N GLY A 13 21.74 -2.22 2.00
CA GLY A 13 22.13 -2.62 3.37
C GLY A 13 22.50 -1.43 4.25
N LYS A 14 23.26 -0.47 3.70
CA LYS A 14 23.65 0.74 4.42
C LYS A 14 22.45 1.63 4.76
N LEU A 15 21.52 1.78 3.83
CA LEU A 15 20.30 2.57 4.03
C LEU A 15 19.36 1.93 5.05
N LEU A 16 19.17 0.60 4.99
CA LEU A 16 18.39 -0.14 5.99
C LEU A 16 19.04 -0.12 7.38
N GLY A 17 20.36 0.08 7.47
CA GLY A 17 21.06 0.25 8.74
C GLY A 17 20.92 1.64 9.37
N LEU A 18 20.29 2.62 8.69
CA LEU A 18 20.04 3.93 9.28
C LEU A 18 18.91 3.83 10.31
N LYS A 19 19.06 4.55 11.42
CA LYS A 19 18.01 4.66 12.42
C LYS A 19 16.73 5.18 11.77
N ASN A 20 15.58 4.62 12.15
CA ASN A 20 14.25 5.05 11.71
C ASN A 20 13.93 4.76 10.22
N VAL A 21 14.83 4.10 9.46
CA VAL A 21 14.52 3.56 8.13
C VAL A 21 13.89 2.18 8.27
N VAL A 22 12.75 1.97 7.61
CA VAL A 22 11.96 0.72 7.63
C VAL A 22 11.88 0.04 6.27
N GLY A 23 12.27 0.73 5.20
CA GLY A 23 12.27 0.16 3.86
C GLY A 23 13.01 1.04 2.86
N VAL A 24 13.44 0.44 1.76
CA VAL A 24 14.07 1.16 0.64
C VAL A 24 13.59 0.55 -0.67
N GLY A 25 13.28 1.40 -1.64
CA GLY A 25 12.90 1.03 -2.99
C GLY A 25 13.48 1.95 -4.06
N ILE A 26 13.12 1.69 -5.30
CA ILE A 26 13.41 2.56 -6.46
C ILE A 26 12.06 2.99 -7.02
N GLY A 27 11.88 4.27 -7.25
CA GLY A 27 10.65 4.82 -7.77
C GLY A 27 10.88 6.19 -8.40
N TYR A 28 9.82 6.97 -8.48
CA TYR A 28 9.87 8.35 -8.94
C TYR A 28 9.66 9.28 -7.74
N LYS A 29 10.41 10.37 -7.72
CA LYS A 29 10.40 11.32 -6.62
C LYS A 29 9.11 12.13 -6.60
N ASN A 30 8.41 12.11 -5.48
CA ASN A 30 7.21 12.90 -5.25
C ASN A 30 7.47 13.97 -4.18
N ALA A 31 7.38 15.24 -4.54
CA ALA A 31 7.53 16.34 -3.59
C ALA A 31 6.22 17.14 -3.49
N GLY A 32 5.64 17.20 -2.29
CA GLY A 32 4.43 18.00 -2.05
C GLY A 32 3.20 17.54 -2.84
N GLY A 33 3.11 16.24 -3.18
CA GLY A 33 2.00 15.69 -3.97
C GLY A 33 2.15 15.84 -5.48
N ASN A 34 3.22 16.48 -5.96
CA ASN A 34 3.53 16.59 -7.39
C ASN A 34 4.67 15.64 -7.76
N ASP A 35 4.47 14.90 -8.84
CA ASP A 35 5.52 14.09 -9.46
C ASP A 35 6.59 15.03 -10.00
N THR A 36 7.79 14.97 -9.42
CA THR A 36 8.92 15.80 -9.84
C THR A 36 9.72 15.16 -10.98
N GLY A 37 9.29 14.00 -11.47
CA GLY A 37 9.64 13.43 -12.78
C GLY A 37 10.95 12.64 -12.84
N GLY A 38 11.76 12.64 -11.78
CA GLY A 38 13.05 11.95 -11.75
C GLY A 38 13.01 10.59 -11.03
N PRO A 39 13.75 9.56 -11.51
CA PRO A 39 13.96 8.35 -10.75
C PRO A 39 14.71 8.67 -9.44
N ALA A 40 14.34 8.01 -8.36
CA ALA A 40 14.88 8.23 -7.02
C ALA A 40 14.93 6.93 -6.19
N TYR A 41 15.81 6.91 -5.21
CA TYR A 41 15.74 5.96 -4.11
C TYR A 41 14.65 6.40 -3.15
N ILE A 42 13.61 5.60 -3.01
CA ILE A 42 12.54 5.86 -2.06
C ILE A 42 12.94 5.23 -0.73
N VAL A 43 13.12 6.06 0.29
CA VAL A 43 13.52 5.65 1.64
C VAL A 43 12.31 5.82 2.54
N TYR A 44 11.76 4.70 2.98
CA TYR A 44 10.64 4.64 3.89
C TYR A 44 11.13 4.77 5.33
N VAL A 45 10.56 5.71 6.06
CA VAL A 45 10.88 5.97 7.47
C VAL A 45 9.65 5.82 8.35
N GLU A 46 9.86 5.44 9.60
CA GLU A 46 8.77 5.38 10.58
C GLU A 46 8.22 6.78 10.87
N LYS A 47 9.10 7.76 11.10
CA LYS A 47 8.72 9.17 11.30
C LYS A 47 9.71 10.14 10.65
N LYS A 48 9.26 11.22 10.03
CA LYS A 48 10.14 12.31 9.59
C LYS A 48 10.65 13.08 10.81
N VAL A 49 11.96 13.10 10.96
CA VAL A 49 12.66 13.84 12.01
C VAL A 49 13.50 14.94 11.35
N HIS A 50 13.43 16.16 11.90
CA HIS A 50 14.23 17.27 11.39
C HIS A 50 15.73 16.94 11.53
N THR A 51 16.54 17.32 10.54
CA THR A 51 17.96 16.92 10.48
C THR A 51 18.78 17.45 11.65
N SER A 52 18.36 18.53 12.31
CA SER A 52 19.00 19.03 13.54
C SER A 52 18.92 18.05 14.71
N ASN A 53 17.91 17.16 14.69
CA ASN A 53 17.64 16.19 15.74
C ASN A 53 18.15 14.79 15.39
N LEU A 54 18.94 14.67 14.32
CA LEU A 54 19.54 13.42 13.86
C LEU A 54 21.06 13.51 13.91
N ALA A 55 21.71 12.44 14.36
CA ALA A 55 23.15 12.30 14.18
C ALA A 55 23.46 12.28 12.68
N ARG A 56 24.57 12.92 12.28
CA ARG A 56 24.98 13.01 10.85
C ARG A 56 25.05 11.64 10.18
N SER A 57 25.43 10.59 10.91
CA SER A 57 25.50 9.20 10.45
C SER A 57 24.14 8.57 10.12
N HIS A 58 23.03 9.14 10.61
CA HIS A 58 21.66 8.65 10.40
C HIS A 58 20.84 9.52 9.46
N ILE A 59 21.43 10.58 8.90
CA ILE A 59 20.76 11.40 7.90
C ILE A 59 20.80 10.67 6.56
N VAL A 60 19.63 10.47 5.95
CA VAL A 60 19.52 9.95 4.58
C VAL A 60 20.20 10.94 3.62
N PRO A 61 21.24 10.54 2.86
CA PRO A 61 21.91 11.43 1.92
C PRO A 61 20.93 11.89 0.83
N ARG A 62 20.94 13.17 0.45
CA ARG A 62 20.03 13.70 -0.59
C ARG A 62 20.22 13.07 -1.97
N ARG A 63 21.42 12.57 -2.26
CA ARG A 63 21.80 11.90 -3.51
C ARG A 63 22.76 10.74 -3.24
N ILE A 64 22.62 9.66 -4.01
CA ILE A 64 23.44 8.45 -3.95
C ILE A 64 23.78 8.02 -5.37
N ASP A 65 25.06 7.94 -5.72
CA ASP A 65 25.55 7.64 -7.08
C ASP A 65 24.86 8.47 -8.19
N GLY A 66 24.57 9.74 -7.88
CA GLY A 66 23.92 10.68 -8.80
C GLY A 66 22.39 10.59 -8.86
N LEU A 67 21.77 9.62 -8.18
CA LEU A 67 20.32 9.49 -8.06
C LEU A 67 19.79 10.22 -6.83
N ASP A 68 18.69 10.93 -6.96
CA ASP A 68 18.01 11.57 -5.83
C ASP A 68 17.46 10.54 -4.83
N THR A 69 17.32 10.97 -3.57
CA THR A 69 16.54 10.23 -2.58
C THR A 69 15.24 10.94 -2.26
N ASP A 70 14.18 10.17 -2.08
CA ASP A 70 12.88 10.64 -1.57
C ASP A 70 12.61 9.99 -0.22
N VAL A 71 12.31 10.78 0.80
CA VAL A 71 12.05 10.28 2.16
C VAL A 71 10.55 10.30 2.39
N VAL A 72 9.98 9.11 2.56
CA VAL A 72 8.53 8.92 2.73
C VAL A 72 8.25 8.39 4.13
N GLU A 73 7.43 9.11 4.88
CA GLU A 73 6.97 8.65 6.19
C GLU A 73 5.83 7.65 5.99
N ILE A 74 5.96 6.46 6.58
CA ILE A 74 4.94 5.41 6.49
C ILE A 74 4.48 4.90 7.86
N GLY A 75 5.05 5.39 8.96
CA GLY A 75 4.75 4.90 10.30
C GLY A 75 5.39 3.55 10.61
N THR A 76 4.99 2.97 11.74
CA THR A 76 5.47 1.67 12.20
C THR A 76 4.83 0.56 11.37
N VAL A 77 5.66 -0.22 10.67
CA VAL A 77 5.22 -1.43 9.98
C VAL A 77 4.89 -2.48 11.04
N ARG A 78 3.63 -2.90 11.12
CA ARG A 78 3.15 -3.94 12.03
C ARG A 78 2.29 -4.95 11.30
N MET A 79 2.33 -6.19 11.76
CA MET A 79 1.36 -7.20 11.34
C MET A 79 0.02 -6.83 11.98
N LEU A 80 -1.04 -6.79 11.17
CA LEU A 80 -2.39 -6.52 11.67
C LEU A 80 -3.04 -7.85 12.06
N ASP A 81 -3.33 -8.04 13.35
CA ASP A 81 -4.09 -9.20 13.86
C ASP A 81 -5.60 -9.12 13.52
N VAL A 82 -6.07 -7.94 13.12
CA VAL A 82 -7.47 -7.61 12.82
C VAL A 82 -7.87 -7.93 11.37
N ARG A 83 -7.35 -9.02 10.80
CA ARG A 83 -7.66 -9.38 9.41
C ARG A 83 -9.13 -9.75 9.24
N THR A 84 -9.72 -10.50 10.16
CA THR A 84 -11.09 -11.04 10.01
C THR A 84 -12.11 -10.37 10.94
N SER A 85 -11.68 -9.49 11.84
CA SER A 85 -12.58 -8.70 12.67
C SER A 85 -13.36 -7.69 11.82
N ARG A 86 -14.53 -7.29 12.32
CA ARG A 86 -15.32 -6.23 11.70
C ARG A 86 -14.71 -4.87 12.02
N GLU A 87 -14.24 -4.15 11.00
CA GLU A 87 -13.51 -2.87 11.14
C GLU A 87 -14.24 -1.71 10.46
N ARG A 88 -14.43 -0.58 11.16
CA ARG A 88 -15.05 0.64 10.60
C ARG A 88 -14.32 1.90 11.11
N PRO A 89 -13.78 2.77 10.22
CA PRO A 89 -13.70 2.62 8.76
C PRO A 89 -12.78 1.47 8.33
N CYS A 90 -13.14 0.81 7.23
CA CYS A 90 -12.39 -0.33 6.68
C CYS A 90 -10.98 0.10 6.25
N GLN A 91 -9.95 -0.48 6.86
CA GLN A 91 -8.55 -0.17 6.56
C GLN A 91 -7.94 -1.20 5.59
N PRO A 92 -7.02 -0.80 4.70
CA PRO A 92 -6.22 -1.76 3.94
C PRO A 92 -5.56 -2.80 4.84
N GLY A 93 -5.59 -4.06 4.40
CA GLY A 93 -5.12 -5.22 5.17
C GLY A 93 -6.24 -6.08 5.78
N VAL A 94 -7.48 -5.59 5.87
CA VAL A 94 -8.60 -6.38 6.39
C VAL A 94 -9.25 -7.27 5.33
N SER A 95 -9.99 -8.28 5.79
CA SER A 95 -10.72 -9.23 4.96
C SER A 95 -11.89 -8.55 4.26
N ILE A 96 -11.96 -8.71 2.94
CA ILE A 96 -13.09 -8.28 2.12
C ILE A 96 -13.42 -9.36 1.08
N GLY A 97 -14.63 -9.32 0.53
CA GLY A 97 -14.96 -10.21 -0.59
C GLY A 97 -16.33 -9.92 -1.18
N HIS A 98 -16.49 -10.23 -2.46
CA HIS A 98 -17.79 -10.28 -3.11
C HIS A 98 -18.66 -11.33 -2.42
N TYR A 99 -19.95 -11.05 -2.23
CA TYR A 99 -20.86 -11.92 -1.47
C TYR A 99 -21.03 -13.34 -2.03
N GLN A 100 -20.73 -13.53 -3.31
CA GLN A 100 -20.74 -14.84 -4.00
C GLN A 100 -19.35 -15.42 -4.28
N SER A 101 -18.28 -14.77 -3.83
CA SER A 101 -16.90 -15.22 -4.05
C SER A 101 -16.23 -15.65 -2.74
N THR A 102 -14.92 -15.87 -2.79
CA THR A 102 -14.08 -16.12 -1.63
C THR A 102 -13.76 -14.84 -0.84
N ALA A 103 -13.10 -15.00 0.30
CA ALA A 103 -12.52 -13.89 1.05
C ALA A 103 -11.07 -13.60 0.58
N GLY A 104 -10.73 -12.32 0.52
CA GLY A 104 -9.39 -11.82 0.26
C GLY A 104 -9.10 -10.58 1.09
N THR A 105 -8.18 -9.74 0.64
CA THR A 105 -7.69 -8.61 1.45
C THR A 105 -7.94 -7.30 0.74
N LEU A 106 -8.41 -6.28 1.47
CA LEU A 106 -8.43 -4.90 0.99
C LEU A 106 -7.00 -4.45 0.74
N GLY A 107 -6.62 -4.24 -0.51
CA GLY A 107 -5.26 -3.85 -0.88
C GLY A 107 -4.99 -2.37 -0.63
N ALA A 108 -5.84 -1.50 -1.18
CA ALA A 108 -5.70 -0.06 -1.03
C ALA A 108 -7.04 0.67 -1.23
N VAL A 109 -7.11 1.88 -0.69
CA VAL A 109 -8.10 2.88 -1.13
C VAL A 109 -7.43 3.71 -2.23
N VAL A 110 -8.07 3.75 -3.39
CA VAL A 110 -7.57 4.47 -4.57
C VAL A 110 -8.57 5.54 -4.98
N ARG A 111 -8.14 6.45 -5.86
CA ARG A 111 -9.00 7.47 -6.42
C ARG A 111 -9.03 7.35 -7.93
N ASP A 112 -10.22 7.34 -8.52
CA ASP A 112 -10.34 7.37 -9.98
C ASP A 112 -9.82 8.71 -10.52
N LYS A 113 -9.00 8.68 -11.56
CA LYS A 113 -8.41 9.92 -12.11
C LYS A 113 -9.44 10.78 -12.86
N ARG A 114 -10.51 10.19 -13.38
CA ARG A 114 -11.52 10.88 -14.19
C ARG A 114 -12.69 11.37 -13.34
N THR A 115 -13.21 10.55 -12.44
CA THR A 115 -14.36 10.89 -11.58
C THR A 115 -13.97 11.45 -10.23
N ASN A 116 -12.70 11.30 -9.82
CA ASN A 116 -12.19 11.69 -8.51
C ASN A 116 -12.84 10.92 -7.34
N GLU A 117 -13.58 9.85 -7.63
CA GLU A 117 -14.27 9.02 -6.63
C GLU A 117 -13.29 8.10 -5.90
N LEU A 118 -13.58 7.85 -4.63
CA LEU A 118 -12.85 6.88 -3.83
C LEU A 118 -13.31 5.47 -4.19
N MET A 119 -12.35 4.59 -4.45
CA MET A 119 -12.59 3.18 -4.79
C MET A 119 -11.70 2.28 -3.96
N VAL A 120 -12.06 1.00 -3.92
CA VAL A 120 -11.30 -0.07 -3.25
C VAL A 120 -10.55 -0.89 -4.30
N LEU A 121 -9.28 -1.18 -4.03
CA LEU A 121 -8.44 -2.07 -4.84
C LEU A 121 -8.19 -3.39 -4.11
N SER A 122 -8.42 -4.51 -4.80
CA SER A 122 -8.03 -5.86 -4.37
C SER A 122 -7.82 -6.74 -5.61
N ASN A 123 -7.64 -8.05 -5.42
CA ASN A 123 -7.52 -9.00 -6.52
C ASN A 123 -8.89 -9.24 -7.20
N ASN A 124 -8.87 -9.52 -8.50
CA ASN A 124 -10.05 -9.83 -9.30
C ASN A 124 -10.90 -10.95 -8.69
N HIS A 125 -10.30 -12.07 -8.27
CA HIS A 125 -11.06 -13.19 -7.71
C HIS A 125 -11.76 -12.85 -6.39
N VAL A 126 -11.34 -11.79 -5.71
CA VAL A 126 -11.95 -11.33 -4.45
C VAL A 126 -13.19 -10.48 -4.73
N LEU A 127 -13.14 -9.59 -5.74
CA LEU A 127 -14.19 -8.59 -6.00
C LEU A 127 -15.11 -8.93 -7.18
N ALA A 128 -14.61 -9.62 -8.20
CA ALA A 128 -15.30 -9.81 -9.47
C ALA A 128 -16.06 -11.15 -9.61
N ASN A 129 -16.02 -12.00 -8.56
CA ASN A 129 -16.60 -13.35 -8.59
C ASN A 129 -16.17 -14.15 -9.84
N GLY A 130 -14.88 -14.15 -10.12
CA GLY A 130 -14.31 -14.78 -11.31
C GLY A 130 -12.78 -14.82 -11.29
N SER A 131 -12.21 -15.80 -11.97
CA SER A 131 -10.75 -16.02 -12.00
C SER A 131 -10.04 -15.19 -13.07
N SER A 132 -10.79 -14.66 -14.04
CA SER A 132 -10.28 -13.85 -15.15
C SER A 132 -11.22 -12.68 -15.46
N VAL A 133 -10.76 -11.77 -16.32
CA VAL A 133 -11.58 -10.64 -16.80
C VAL A 133 -12.73 -11.13 -17.68
N GLN A 134 -12.54 -12.22 -18.45
CA GLN A 134 -13.60 -12.79 -19.29
C GLN A 134 -14.67 -13.54 -18.48
N GLU A 135 -14.36 -13.94 -17.24
CA GLU A 135 -15.24 -14.72 -16.37
C GLU A 135 -15.78 -13.92 -15.17
N ALA A 136 -15.60 -12.60 -15.15
CA ALA A 136 -16.14 -11.77 -14.08
C ALA A 136 -17.68 -11.87 -14.07
N ARG A 137 -18.24 -12.42 -12.99
CA ARG A 137 -19.70 -12.58 -12.81
C ARG A 137 -20.32 -11.48 -11.97
N ALA A 138 -19.49 -10.70 -11.27
CA ALA A 138 -19.94 -9.53 -10.52
C ALA A 138 -20.43 -8.42 -11.44
N LYS A 139 -21.43 -7.68 -10.98
CA LYS A 139 -21.99 -6.51 -11.63
C LYS A 139 -21.64 -5.25 -10.83
N THR A 140 -21.58 -4.11 -11.51
CA THR A 140 -21.49 -2.82 -10.81
C THR A 140 -22.68 -2.64 -9.87
N GLY A 141 -22.41 -2.22 -8.63
CA GLY A 141 -23.40 -2.11 -7.57
C GLY A 141 -23.55 -3.39 -6.73
N ASP A 142 -22.88 -4.48 -7.11
CA ASP A 142 -22.85 -5.67 -6.27
C ASP A 142 -22.14 -5.38 -4.95
N PRO A 143 -22.69 -5.89 -3.83
CA PRO A 143 -22.13 -5.63 -2.53
C PRO A 143 -20.79 -6.32 -2.31
N ILE A 144 -19.83 -5.56 -1.77
CA ILE A 144 -18.59 -6.09 -1.19
C ILE A 144 -18.71 -6.12 0.33
N LEU A 145 -18.41 -7.27 0.92
CA LEU A 145 -18.55 -7.57 2.34
C LEU A 145 -17.25 -7.28 3.10
N GLN A 146 -17.38 -6.80 4.34
CA GLN A 146 -16.31 -6.76 5.33
C GLN A 146 -16.84 -7.24 6.68
N PRO A 147 -16.29 -8.31 7.27
CA PRO A 147 -15.30 -9.24 6.69
C PRO A 147 -15.83 -10.03 5.47
N GLY A 148 -14.94 -10.63 4.68
CA GLY A 148 -15.33 -11.43 3.50
C GLY A 148 -16.09 -12.70 3.89
N GLY A 149 -17.01 -13.16 3.03
CA GLY A 149 -17.98 -14.22 3.37
C GLY A 149 -17.36 -15.54 3.86
N CYS A 150 -16.22 -15.97 3.30
CA CYS A 150 -15.53 -17.19 3.74
C CYS A 150 -14.86 -17.06 5.12
N ASP A 151 -14.50 -15.86 5.55
CA ASP A 151 -13.85 -15.62 6.85
C ASP A 151 -14.88 -15.47 7.99
N THR A 152 -16.17 -15.49 7.65
CA THR A 152 -17.26 -15.42 8.62
C THR A 152 -17.90 -16.78 8.83
N ALA A 153 -17.88 -17.28 10.07
CA ALA A 153 -18.87 -18.26 10.54
C ALA A 153 -20.23 -17.59 10.88
N TRP A 154 -20.43 -16.33 10.46
CA TRP A 154 -21.39 -15.39 11.04
C TRP A 154 -22.75 -15.41 10.32
N LYS A 155 -23.80 -15.86 11.02
CA LYS A 155 -25.22 -15.85 10.58
C LYS A 155 -25.91 -14.50 10.85
N GLY A 156 -25.27 -13.38 10.56
CA GLY A 156 -25.80 -12.03 10.87
C GLY A 156 -25.75 -11.06 9.69
N LYS A 157 -26.42 -9.90 9.83
CA LYS A 157 -26.56 -8.87 8.80
C LYS A 157 -25.21 -8.52 8.15
N TRP A 158 -25.16 -8.65 6.82
CA TRP A 158 -24.07 -8.20 5.97
C TRP A 158 -24.04 -6.67 5.92
N ASP A 159 -22.86 -6.08 6.06
CA ASP A 159 -22.63 -4.65 5.85
C ASP A 159 -21.75 -4.45 4.62
N PHE A 160 -22.18 -3.54 3.74
CA PHE A 160 -21.57 -3.31 2.44
C PHE A 160 -20.50 -2.20 2.49
N ILE A 161 -19.32 -2.45 1.91
CA ILE A 161 -18.25 -1.46 1.78
C ILE A 161 -18.54 -0.49 0.64
N CYS A 162 -19.13 -1.00 -0.45
CA CYS A 162 -19.51 -0.24 -1.63
C CYS A 162 -20.97 -0.55 -1.96
N LYS A 163 -21.72 0.48 -2.33
CA LYS A 163 -23.04 0.41 -2.95
C LYS A 163 -22.94 0.94 -4.36
#